data_AF-A0A2G4SZ01-F1
#
_entry.id   AF-A0A2G4SZ01-F1
#
_cell.length_a   1.000
_cell.length_b   1.000
_cell.length_c   1.000
_cell.angle_alpha   90.00
_cell.angle_beta   90.00
_cell.angle_gamma   90.00
#
_symmetry.space_group_name_H-M   'P 1'
#
loop_
_entity.id
_entity.type
_entity.pdbx_description
1 polymer ?
#
loop_
_entity_poly.entity_id
_entity_poly.type
_entity_poly.pdbx_seq_one_letter_code
_entity_poly.pdbx_strand_id
1 'polypeptide(L)' 'MTQKDLAQLINEKPQVVNEYEAGKAIPNQNILGKMERALGIKLRGKNIGEPLTFGKKK' A
#
# COMPACT_ATOMS: atom_id res chain seq x y z
N MET A 1 11.86 -0.83 6.52
CA MET A 1 10.83 -1.88 6.33
C MET A 1 11.20 -2.64 5.07
N THR A 2 11.32 -3.97 5.12
CA THR A 2 11.60 -4.78 3.91
C THR A 2 10.29 -5.18 3.22
N GLN A 3 10.36 -5.65 1.97
CA GLN A 3 9.18 -6.20 1.25
C GLN A 3 8.53 -7.35 2.02
N LYS A 4 9.33 -8.19 2.68
CA LYS A 4 8.87 -9.32 3.49
C LYS A 4 8.15 -8.83 4.75
N ASP A 5 8.71 -7.85 5.45
CA ASP A 5 8.04 -7.23 6.61
C ASP A 5 6.71 -6.60 6.20
N LEU A 6 6.69 -5.86 5.09
CA LEU A 6 5.47 -5.24 4.57
C LEU A 6 4.42 -6.30 4.23
N ALA A 7 4.81 -7.38 3.54
CA ALA A 7 3.94 -8.50 3.20
C ALA A 7 3.35 -9.16 4.46
N GLN A 8 4.17 -9.35 5.51
CA GLN A 8 3.70 -9.87 6.79
C GLN A 8 2.71 -8.91 7.47
N LEU A 9 2.96 -7.60 7.44
CA LEU A 9 2.07 -6.59 8.01
C LEU A 9 0.70 -6.52 7.34
N ILE A 10 0.65 -6.68 6.01
CA ILE A 10 -0.61 -6.69 5.25
C ILE A 10 -1.23 -8.10 5.11
N ASN A 11 -0.58 -9.11 5.68
CA ASN A 11 -0.97 -10.52 5.61
C ASN A 11 -1.13 -11.00 4.14
N GLU A 12 -0.13 -10.72 3.32
CA GLU A 12 -0.02 -11.13 1.92
C GLU A 12 1.32 -11.84 1.66
N LYS A 13 1.47 -12.44 0.48
CA LYS A 13 2.74 -13.06 0.08
C LYS A 13 3.75 -11.98 -0.36
N PRO A 14 5.06 -12.15 -0.08
CA PRO A 14 6.10 -11.23 -0.55
C PRO A 14 6.11 -11.03 -2.08
N GLN A 15 5.76 -12.09 -2.82
CA GLN A 15 5.63 -12.01 -4.28
C GLN A 15 4.57 -10.99 -4.71
N VAL A 16 3.43 -10.93 -4.01
CA VAL A 16 2.35 -9.99 -4.33
C VAL A 16 2.87 -8.56 -4.19
N VAL A 17 3.53 -8.23 -3.07
CA VAL A 17 4.13 -6.91 -2.87
C VAL A 17 5.12 -6.55 -3.98
N ASN A 18 5.99 -7.49 -4.35
CA ASN A 18 6.94 -7.29 -5.46
C ASN A 18 6.26 -7.04 -6.81
N GLU A 19 5.15 -7.73 -7.10
CA GLU A 19 4.36 -7.51 -8.32
C GLU A 19 3.70 -6.11 -8.34
N TYR A 20 3.29 -5.59 -7.19
CA TYR A 20 2.77 -4.22 -7.06
C TYR A 20 3.85 -3.16 -7.27
N GLU A 21 5.04 -3.36 -6.69
CA GLU A 21 6.18 -2.45 -6.90
C GLU A 21 6.70 -2.49 -8.35
N ALA A 22 6.60 -3.65 -9.01
CA ALA A 22 6.92 -3.80 -10.43
C ALA A 22 5.82 -3.31 -11.39
N GLY A 23 4.66 -2.88 -10.87
CA GLY A 23 3.53 -2.41 -11.68
C GLY A 23 2.82 -3.50 -12.51
N LYS A 24 3.07 -4.78 -12.20
CA LYS A 24 2.48 -5.94 -12.91
C LYS A 24 1.23 -6.50 -12.22
N ALA A 25 1.06 -6.20 -10.93
CA ALA A 25 -0.06 -6.71 -10.15
C ALA A 25 -1.41 -6.12 -10.61
N ILE A 26 -2.44 -6.96 -10.53
CA ILE A 26 -3.83 -6.53 -10.73
C ILE A 26 -4.23 -5.61 -9.57
N PRO A 27 -4.71 -4.38 -9.81
CA PRO A 27 -5.05 -3.44 -8.76
C PRO A 27 -6.20 -3.93 -7.89
N ASN A 28 -5.90 -4.33 -6.66
CA ASN A 28 -6.90 -4.73 -5.65
C ASN A 28 -7.04 -3.65 -4.57
N GLN A 29 -8.24 -3.08 -4.44
CA GLN A 29 -8.51 -2.01 -3.47
C GLN A 29 -8.27 -2.42 -2.00
N ASN A 30 -8.44 -3.70 -1.67
CA ASN A 30 -8.19 -4.23 -0.33
C ASN A 30 -6.69 -4.24 -0.02
N ILE A 31 -5.89 -4.78 -0.94
CA ILE A 31 -4.42 -4.87 -0.77
C ILE A 31 -3.83 -3.45 -0.72
N LEU A 32 -4.23 -2.57 -1.65
CA LEU A 32 -3.81 -1.17 -1.66
C LEU A 32 -4.16 -0.48 -0.34
N GLY A 33 -5.38 -0.64 0.18
CA GLY A 33 -5.77 -0.04 1.45
C GLY A 33 -4.95 -0.54 2.66
N LYS A 34 -4.55 -1.82 2.66
CA LYS A 34 -3.64 -2.35 3.69
C LYS A 34 -2.22 -1.79 3.55
N MET A 35 -1.69 -1.72 2.32
CA MET A 35 -0.37 -1.14 2.05
C MET A 35 -0.32 0.33 2.43
N GLU A 36 -1.36 1.10 2.10
CA GLU A 36 -1.48 2.52 2.48
C GLU A 36 -1.35 2.68 4.00
N ARG A 37 -2.06 1.85 4.77
CA ARG A 37 -2.01 1.88 6.24
C ARG A 37 -0.64 1.48 6.80
N ALA A 38 -0.03 0.43 6.24
CA ALA A 38 1.27 -0.06 6.69
C ALA A 38 2.41 0.92 6.39
N LEU A 39 2.32 1.64 5.26
CA LEU A 39 3.32 2.61 4.83
C LEU A 39 3.01 4.05 5.31
N GLY A 40 1.77 4.33 5.71
CA GLY A 40 1.34 5.66 6.11
C GLY A 40 1.28 6.66 4.95
N ILE A 41 1.13 6.19 3.70
CA ILE A 41 1.05 7.03 2.49
C ILE A 41 -0.11 6.58 1.61
N LYS A 42 -0.58 7.46 0.73
CA LYS A 42 -1.60 7.14 -0.28
C LYS A 42 -0.97 6.51 -1.52
N LEU A 43 -1.57 5.41 -1.98
CA LEU A 43 -1.12 4.66 -3.16
C LEU A 43 -2.14 4.71 -4.31
N ARG A 44 -3.23 5.48 -4.13
CA ARG A 44 -4.32 5.63 -5.10
C ARG A 44 -4.95 7.02 -5.07
N GLY A 45 -5.69 7.35 -6.12
CA GLY A 45 -6.43 8.60 -6.26
C GLY A 45 -5.57 9.76 -6.76
N LYS A 46 -5.99 11.01 -6.48
CA LYS A 46 -5.30 12.23 -6.95
C LYS A 46 -4.02 12.57 -6.16
N ASN A 47 -3.87 11.99 -4.98
CA ASN A 47 -2.89 12.41 -3.97
C ASN A 47 -1.87 11.30 -3.68
N ILE A 48 -1.44 10.58 -4.72
CA ILE A 48 -0.49 9.47 -4.57
C ILE A 48 0.84 10.02 -4.05
N GLY A 49 1.42 9.34 -3.06
CA GLY A 49 2.68 9.75 -2.42
C GLY A 49 2.49 10.73 -1.26
N GLU A 50 1.30 11.29 -1.06
CA GLU A 50 1.02 12.09 0.15
C GLU A 50 0.85 11.18 1.37
N PRO A 51 1.18 11.65 2.59
CA PRO A 51 0.93 10.92 3.82
C PRO A 51 -0.56 10.59 3.96
N LEU A 52 -0.84 9.40 4.49
CA LEU A 52 -2.18 8.90 4.74
C LEU A 52 -2.77 9.62 5.95
N THR A 53 -3.35 10.80 5.71
CA THR A 53 -4.06 11.56 6.75
C THR A 53 -5.44 10.94 6.96
N PHE A 54 -5.65 10.33 8.14
CA PHE A 54 -6.98 9.94 8.60
C PHE A 54 -7.59 11.11 9.34
N GLY A 55 -8.38 11.91 8.62
CA GLY A 55 -9.15 12.99 9.25
C GLY A 55 -8.32 14.22 9.63
N LYS A 56 -8.20 15.14 8.68
CA LYS A 56 -8.60 16.55 8.87
C LYS A 56 -8.63 17.19 7.48
N LYS A 57 -9.76 17.01 6.78
CA LYS A 57 -10.26 18.11 5.97
C LYS A 57 -10.74 19.14 6.98
N LYS A 58 -9.93 20.17 7.22
CA LYS A 58 -10.40 21.40 7.85
C LYS A 58 -11.12 22.21 6.78
#